data_AF-A0AAV8XE12-F1
#
_entry.id   AF-A0AAV8XE12-F1
#
_cell.length_a   1.000
_cell.length_b   1.000
_cell.length_c   1.000
_cell.angle_alpha   90.00
_cell.angle_beta   90.00
_cell.angle_gamma   90.00
#
_symmetry.space_group_name_H-M   'P 1'
#
loop_
_entity.id
_entity.type
_entity.pdbx_description
1 polymer ?
#
loop_
_entity_poly.entity_id
_entity_poly.type
_entity_poly.pdbx_seq_one_letter_code
_entity_poly.pdbx_strand_id
1 'polypeptide(L)'
;MTERKVCKLCLKASNDFQVIDKVTREIVDVLVLKIDFSLNEEYVTCESCANSIYTFFNFKSMCLNSEDRMAPFIRTMNGMEVDIVEVAYLKENSGAATISNPNNAICRFCLKREC
;
A
#
# COMPACT_ATOMS: atom_id res chain seq x y z
N MET A 1 -26.33 -2.31 -35.65
CA MET A 1 -26.26 -1.40 -34.48
C MET A 1 -25.04 -1.85 -33.69
N THR A 2 -23.91 -1.16 -33.82
CA THR A 2 -22.65 -1.61 -33.21
C THR A 2 -22.68 -1.23 -31.74
N GLU A 3 -22.80 -2.21 -30.85
CA GLU A 3 -22.68 -2.01 -29.40
C GLU A 3 -21.33 -1.38 -29.08
N ARG A 4 -21.32 -0.15 -28.57
CA ARG A 4 -20.09 0.46 -28.06
C ARG A 4 -19.80 -0.16 -26.70
N LYS A 5 -18.91 -1.14 -26.67
CA LYS A 5 -18.35 -1.66 -25.42
C LYS A 5 -17.65 -0.50 -24.67
N VAL A 6 -17.78 -0.48 -23.35
CA VAL A 6 -17.19 0.53 -22.45
C VAL A 6 -16.33 -0.20 -21.43
N CYS A 7 -15.13 0.32 -21.17
CA CYS A 7 -14.24 -0.26 -20.17
C CYS A 7 -14.84 -0.08 -18.77
N LYS A 8 -15.02 -1.17 -18.03
CA LYS A 8 -15.62 -1.12 -16.68
C LYS A 8 -14.70 -0.44 -15.64
N LEU A 9 -13.40 -0.32 -15.92
CA LEU A 9 -12.43 0.33 -15.03
C LEU A 9 -12.37 1.85 -15.21
N CYS A 10 -12.20 2.32 -16.45
CA CYS A 10 -12.04 3.76 -16.72
C CYS A 10 -13.30 4.42 -17.28
N LEU A 11 -14.37 3.66 -17.52
CA LEU A 11 -15.65 4.11 -18.07
C LEU A 11 -15.54 4.79 -19.45
N LYS A 12 -14.45 4.53 -20.18
CA LYS A 12 -14.23 5.05 -21.54
C LYS A 12 -14.54 3.98 -22.58
N ALA A 13 -15.10 4.41 -23.71
CA ALA A 13 -15.17 3.59 -24.89
C ALA A 13 -13.76 3.31 -25.44
N SER A 14 -13.54 2.11 -25.94
CA SER A 14 -12.28 1.71 -26.57
C SER A 14 -12.62 0.86 -27.79
N ASN A 15 -11.67 0.69 -28.70
CA ASN A 15 -11.78 -0.31 -29.76
C ASN A 15 -11.06 -1.61 -29.36
N ASP A 16 -10.18 -1.53 -28.35
CA ASP A 16 -9.25 -2.59 -27.97
C ASP A 16 -9.65 -3.13 -26.59
N PHE A 17 -10.66 -4.00 -26.61
CA PHE A 17 -11.15 -4.68 -25.43
C PHE A 17 -10.53 -6.07 -25.29
N GLN A 18 -10.12 -6.39 -24.07
CA GLN A 18 -9.71 -7.72 -23.67
C GLN A 18 -10.73 -8.28 -22.67
N VAL A 19 -11.06 -9.56 -22.83
CA VAL A 19 -11.88 -10.29 -21.87
C VAL A 19 -11.05 -10.51 -20.62
N ILE A 20 -11.60 -10.19 -19.46
CA ILE A 20 -10.97 -10.51 -18.18
C ILE A 20 -11.12 -12.01 -17.92
N ASP A 21 -10.00 -12.72 -18.01
CA ASP A 21 -9.89 -14.12 -17.68
C ASP A 21 -9.96 -14.36 -16.16
N LYS A 22 -10.00 -15.62 -15.76
CA LYS A 22 -10.12 -15.99 -14.34
C LYS A 22 -8.94 -15.46 -13.51
N VAL A 23 -7.72 -15.52 -14.04
CA VAL A 23 -6.51 -15.07 -13.34
C VAL A 23 -6.58 -13.56 -13.08
N THR A 24 -6.99 -12.78 -14.08
CA THR A 24 -7.14 -11.34 -13.92
C THR A 24 -8.22 -11.00 -12.88
N ARG A 25 -9.31 -11.79 -12.76
CA ARG A 25 -10.31 -11.60 -11.69
C ARG A 25 -9.72 -11.83 -10.30
N GLU A 26 -8.96 -12.91 -10.12
CA GLU A 26 -8.29 -13.20 -8.84
C GLU A 26 -7.30 -12.07 -8.48
N ILE A 27 -6.59 -11.51 -9.47
CA ILE A 27 -5.72 -10.35 -9.26
C ILE A 27 -6.51 -9.11 -8.82
N VAL A 28 -7.64 -8.81 -9.48
CA VAL A 28 -8.51 -7.68 -9.11
C VAL A 28 -8.99 -7.81 -7.66
N ASP A 29 -9.36 -9.02 -7.25
CA ASP A 29 -9.76 -9.31 -5.86
C ASP A 29 -8.60 -9.09 -4.88
N VAL A 30 -7.40 -9.55 -5.22
CA VAL A 30 -6.17 -9.29 -4.44
C VAL A 30 -5.88 -7.79 -4.35
N LEU A 31 -6.14 -7.02 -5.41
CA LEU A 31 -5.98 -5.57 -5.43
C LEU A 31 -7.09 -4.84 -4.64
N VAL A 32 -8.12 -5.54 -4.15
CA VAL A 32 -9.26 -4.98 -3.41
C VAL A 32 -9.99 -3.91 -4.23
N LEU A 33 -9.95 -4.04 -5.55
CA LEU A 33 -10.74 -3.20 -6.44
C LEU A 33 -12.19 -3.67 -6.32
N LYS A 34 -13.08 -2.79 -5.86
CA LYS A 34 -14.53 -3.08 -5.72
C LYS A 34 -15.19 -3.08 -7.10
N ILE A 35 -14.91 -4.12 -7.87
CA ILE A 35 -15.46 -4.34 -9.19
C ILE A 35 -16.60 -5.35 -9.06
N ASP A 36 -17.80 -4.96 -9.49
CA ASP A 36 -18.92 -5.88 -9.53
C ASP A 36 -18.85 -6.76 -10.79
N PHE A 37 -18.60 -8.04 -10.56
CA PHE A 37 -18.54 -9.07 -11.60
C PHE A 37 -19.87 -9.86 -11.76
N SER A 38 -20.89 -9.55 -10.97
CA SER A 38 -22.14 -10.33 -10.89
C SER A 38 -23.07 -10.13 -12.09
N LEU A 39 -22.90 -9.03 -12.82
CA LEU A 39 -23.58 -8.81 -14.08
C LEU A 39 -22.89 -9.67 -15.15
N ASN A 40 -23.55 -10.76 -15.56
CA ASN A 40 -23.15 -11.78 -16.56
C ASN A 40 -22.76 -11.24 -17.97
N GLU A 41 -22.49 -9.95 -18.12
CA GLU A 41 -21.87 -9.39 -19.32
C GLU A 41 -20.39 -9.77 -19.33
N GLU A 42 -19.86 -10.18 -20.49
CA GLU A 42 -18.42 -10.37 -20.69
C GLU A 42 -17.68 -9.15 -20.12
N TYR A 43 -16.98 -9.34 -19.01
CA TYR A 43 -16.29 -8.26 -18.35
C TYR A 43 -15.11 -7.86 -19.25
N VAL A 44 -15.27 -6.72 -19.93
CA VAL A 44 -14.30 -6.19 -20.87
C VAL A 44 -13.56 -5.01 -20.25
N THR A 45 -12.24 -5.06 -20.36
CA THR A 45 -11.34 -3.97 -20.01
C THR A 45 -10.62 -3.49 -21.26
N CYS A 46 -10.33 -2.20 -21.36
CA CYS A 46 -9.38 -1.75 -22.37
C CYS A 46 -7.97 -2.23 -22.02
N GLU A 47 -7.11 -2.38 -23.04
CA GLU A 47 -5.72 -2.84 -22.88
C GLU A 47 -4.93 -2.01 -21.85
N SER A 48 -5.07 -0.68 -21.88
CA SER A 48 -4.39 0.21 -20.92
C SER A 48 -4.76 -0.10 -19.46
N CYS A 49 -6.05 -0.36 -19.21
CA CYS A 49 -6.51 -0.74 -17.87
C CYS A 49 -6.07 -2.15 -17.49
N ALA A 50 -6.01 -3.08 -18.45
CA ALA A 50 -5.46 -4.42 -18.22
C ALA A 50 -3.99 -4.36 -17.80
N ASN A 51 -3.15 -3.63 -18.55
CA ASN A 51 -1.73 -3.43 -18.20
C ASN A 51 -1.56 -2.74 -16.84
N SER A 52 -2.47 -1.82 -16.50
CA SER A 52 -2.46 -1.16 -15.19
C SER A 52 -2.72 -2.16 -14.06
N ILE A 53 -3.67 -3.10 -14.21
CA ILE A 53 -3.93 -4.16 -13.23
C ILE A 53 -2.65 -4.94 -12.92
N TYR A 54 -1.93 -5.41 -13.94
CA TYR A 54 -0.69 -6.17 -13.74
C TYR A 54 0.43 -5.33 -13.09
N THR A 55 0.50 -4.04 -13.44
CA THR A 55 1.46 -3.11 -12.83
C THR A 55 1.18 -2.93 -11.34
N PHE A 56 -0.08 -2.71 -10.96
CA PHE A 56 -0.49 -2.61 -9.56
C PHE A 56 -0.30 -3.92 -8.80
N PHE A 57 -0.55 -5.06 -9.44
CA PHE A 57 -0.33 -6.37 -8.85
C PHE A 57 1.15 -6.62 -8.53
N ASN A 58 2.04 -6.30 -9.47
CA ASN A 58 3.48 -6.39 -9.25
C ASN A 58 3.93 -5.46 -8.13
N PHE A 59 3.44 -4.21 -8.12
CA PHE A 59 3.72 -3.27 -7.03
C PHE A 59 3.28 -3.81 -5.67
N LYS A 60 2.03 -4.30 -5.56
CA LYS A 60 1.50 -4.87 -4.32
C LYS A 60 2.29 -6.10 -3.87
N SER A 61 2.67 -6.97 -4.80
CA SER A 61 3.49 -8.15 -4.51
C SER A 61 4.88 -7.77 -3.98
N MET A 62 5.49 -6.71 -4.53
CA MET A 62 6.75 -6.18 -4.00
C MET A 62 6.59 -5.60 -2.59
N CYS A 63 5.49 -4.90 -2.31
CA CYS A 63 5.17 -4.41 -0.97
C CYS A 63 5.02 -5.58 0.02
N LEU A 64 4.21 -6.58 -0.31
CA LEU A 64 3.99 -7.77 0.55
C LEU A 64 5.30 -8.50 0.84
N ASN A 65 6.12 -8.75 -0.18
CA ASN A 65 7.44 -9.36 0.02
C ASN A 65 8.35 -8.52 0.92
N SER A 66 8.25 -7.20 0.86
CA SER A 66 8.99 -6.30 1.76
C SER A 66 8.45 -6.40 3.19
N GLU A 67 7.12 -6.41 3.37
CA GLU A 67 6.47 -6.59 4.67
C GLU A 67 6.83 -7.94 5.30
N ASP A 68 6.79 -9.03 4.55
CA ASP A 68 7.17 -10.37 5.00
C ASP A 68 8.62 -10.42 5.47
N ARG A 69 9.53 -9.74 4.75
CA ARG A 69 10.93 -9.59 5.16
C ARG A 69 11.10 -8.74 6.42
N MET A 70 10.25 -7.74 6.62
CA MET A 70 10.27 -6.88 7.80
C MET A 70 9.56 -7.51 9.01
N ALA A 71 8.62 -8.45 8.80
CA ALA A 71 7.75 -9.00 9.83
C ALA A 71 8.50 -9.61 11.04
N PRO A 72 9.62 -10.33 10.88
CA PRO A 72 10.41 -10.81 12.02
C PRO A 72 10.97 -9.68 12.87
N PHE A 73 11.38 -8.57 12.24
CA PHE A 73 11.93 -7.41 12.93
C PHE A 73 10.85 -6.63 13.66
N ILE A 74 9.66 -6.48 13.04
CA ILE A 74 8.51 -5.83 13.65
C ILE A 74 8.00 -6.63 14.87
N ARG A 75 7.95 -7.97 14.78
CA ARG A 75 7.60 -8.81 15.92
C ARG A 75 8.62 -8.73 17.06
N THR A 76 9.90 -8.54 16.74
CA THR A 76 10.96 -8.27 17.72
C THR A 76 10.79 -6.88 18.36
N MET A 77 10.22 -5.89 17.63
CA MET A 77 9.90 -4.56 18.17
C MET A 77 8.63 -4.52 19.02
N ASN A 78 7.67 -5.44 18.86
CA ASN A 78 6.48 -5.49 19.72
C ASN A 78 6.80 -5.81 21.21
N GLY A 79 8.03 -6.24 21.52
CA GLY A 79 8.55 -6.34 22.88
C GLY A 79 9.74 -5.41 23.18
N MET A 80 10.21 -4.66 22.18
CA MET A 80 11.26 -3.65 22.28
C MET A 80 10.81 -2.45 21.46
N GLU A 81 9.78 -1.78 21.95
CA GLU A 81 9.36 -0.50 21.40
C GLU A 81 10.47 0.49 21.74
N VAL A 82 11.37 0.73 20.79
CA VAL A 82 12.45 1.70 20.97
C VAL A 82 11.79 3.07 20.89
N ASP A 83 11.51 3.66 22.05
CA ASP A 83 11.06 5.04 22.12
C ASP A 83 12.19 5.93 21.58
N ILE A 84 11.96 6.45 20.38
CA ILE A 84 12.91 7.31 19.66
C ILE A 84 13.20 8.57 20.49
N VAL A 85 12.25 9.01 21.33
CA VAL A 85 12.43 10.12 22.27
C VAL A 85 13.40 9.73 23.38
N GLU A 86 13.27 8.52 23.93
CA GLU A 86 14.18 8.00 24.95
C GLU A 86 15.61 7.83 24.42
N VAL A 87 15.78 7.25 23.23
CA VAL A 87 17.11 7.08 22.61
C VAL A 87 17.75 8.42 22.26
N ALA A 88 16.99 9.40 21.76
CA ALA A 88 17.50 10.74 21.49
C ALA A 88 17.97 11.43 22.78
N TYR A 89 17.20 11.31 23.87
CA TYR A 89 17.56 11.87 25.16
C TYR A 89 18.83 11.24 25.74
N LEU A 90 18.96 9.92 25.70
CA LEU A 90 20.15 9.20 26.18
C LEU A 90 21.42 9.52 25.37
N LYS A 91 21.28 9.82 24.09
CA LYS A 91 22.40 10.21 23.22
C LYS A 91 22.87 11.64 23.49
N GLU A 92 21.96 12.54 23.86
CA GLU A 92 22.27 13.92 24.21
C GLU A 92 22.79 14.06 25.64
N ASN A 93 22.33 13.22 26.57
CA ASN A 93 22.70 13.22 27.97
C ASN A 93 23.27 11.86 28.39
N SER A 94 24.59 11.69 28.28
CA SER A 94 25.36 10.51 28.71
C SER A 94 25.36 10.26 30.24
N GLY A 95 24.24 10.50 30.94
CA GLY A 95 24.08 10.30 32.37
C GLY A 95 22.78 10.92 32.90
N ALA A 96 21.98 10.10 33.59
CA ALA A 96 20.76 10.42 34.33
C ALA A 96 19.45 10.45 33.52
N ALA A 97 18.76 9.31 33.51
CA ALA A 97 17.35 9.20 33.15
C ALA A 97 16.46 9.85 34.24
N THR A 98 15.67 10.85 33.87
CA THR A 98 14.49 11.27 34.64
C THR A 98 13.29 11.43 33.70
N ILE A 99 12.17 10.87 34.13
CA ILE A 99 10.96 10.64 33.34
C ILE A 99 10.17 11.96 33.15
N SER A 100 9.70 12.14 31.91
CA SER A 100 8.60 13.00 31.44
C SER A 100 8.60 14.50 31.82
N ASN A 101 9.20 15.32 30.96
CA ASN A 101 8.81 16.74 30.80
C ASN A 101 8.11 16.90 29.43
N PRO A 102 6.85 17.38 29.36
CA PRO A 102 6.11 17.58 28.10
C PRO A 102 6.81 18.49 27.07
N ASN A 103 7.77 19.31 27.52
CA ASN A 103 8.54 20.20 26.65
C ASN A 103 9.69 19.52 25.89
N ASN A 104 9.78 18.18 25.92
CA ASN A 104 10.77 17.39 25.17
C ASN A 104 10.22 16.83 23.85
N ALA A 105 9.15 17.40 23.28
CA ALA A 105 8.63 16.95 22.00
C ALA A 105 9.68 17.09 20.90
N ILE A 106 9.96 16.00 20.19
CA ILE A 106 10.91 15.95 19.07
C ILE A 106 10.10 15.82 17.77
N CYS A 107 10.46 16.61 16.77
CA CYS A 107 9.86 16.57 15.44
C CYS A 107 10.16 15.20 14.80
N ARG A 108 9.14 14.34 14.63
CA ARG A 108 9.30 12.95 14.15
C ARG A 108 9.97 12.84 12.77
N PHE A 109 9.87 13.89 11.96
CA PHE A 109 10.43 13.92 10.61
C PHE A 109 11.93 14.23 10.59
N CYS A 110 12.39 15.19 11.38
CA CYS A 110 13.79 15.65 11.36
C CYS A 110 14.58 15.28 12.62
N LEU A 111 13.92 14.72 13.62
CA LEU A 111 14.47 14.30 14.92
C LEU A 111 15.16 15.44 15.70
N LYS A 112 14.70 16.69 15.51
CA LYS A 112 15.14 17.88 16.27
C LYS A 112 14.01 18.43 17.15
N ARG A 113 14.37 19.20 18.17
CA ARG A 113 13.41 19.84 19.09
C ARG A 113 12.70 21.07 18.48
N GLU A 114 13.31 21.70 17.48
CA GLU A 114 12.73 22.84 16.76
C GLU A 114 12.61 22.50 15.27
N CYS A 115 11.38 22.64 14.79
CA CYS A 115 10.92 22.68 13.40
C CYS A 115 10.29 24.08 13.26
#